data_AF-A0A380Q4G0-F1
#
_entry.id   AF-A0A380Q4G0-F1
#
_cell.length_a   1.000
_cell.length_b   1.000
_cell.length_c   1.000
_cell.angle_alpha   90.00
_cell.angle_beta   90.00
_cell.angle_gamma   90.00
#
_symmetry.space_group_name_H-M   'P 1'
#
loop_
_entity.id
_entity.type
_entity.pdbx_description
1 polymer ?
#
loop_
_entity_poly.entity_id
_entity_poly.type
_entity_poly.pdbx_seq_one_letter_code
_entity_poly.pdbx_strand_id
1 'polypeptide(L)'
;MAELNKKQNELLNSMSHEELIDIIHDLIRNNKQAKSTLVNGYLLAPDDLLKKIEKEYNKRAKNTYFHDYYEADVFFDDLRINVANLFEKTVPILPEKSEALIVKIMLDMNRLSETKDTSSGVWMEYYDTLTDAWIK
;
A
#
# COMPACT_ATOMS: atom_id res chain seq x y z
N MET A 1 -2.71 -15.42 8.24
CA MET A 1 -1.46 -15.83 7.56
C MET A 1 -0.77 -16.87 8.42
N ALA A 2 -0.12 -17.87 7.84
CA ALA A 2 0.67 -18.85 8.62
C ALA A 2 2.00 -18.21 9.02
N GLU A 3 2.29 -18.14 10.33
CA GLU A 3 3.55 -17.64 10.84
C GLU A 3 4.65 -18.71 10.76
N LEU A 4 5.90 -18.27 10.58
CA LEU A 4 7.06 -19.16 10.61
C LEU A 4 7.30 -19.65 12.04
N ASN A 5 7.55 -20.95 12.20
CA ASN A 5 7.93 -21.51 13.48
C ASN A 5 9.39 -21.15 13.83
N LYS A 6 9.79 -21.35 15.10
CA LYS A 6 11.12 -20.99 15.61
C LYS A 6 12.27 -21.56 14.77
N LYS A 7 12.19 -22.84 14.38
CA LYS A 7 13.25 -23.49 13.58
C LYS A 7 13.35 -22.89 12.18
N GLN A 8 12.23 -22.54 11.57
CA GLN A 8 12.19 -21.90 10.26
C GLN A 8 12.82 -20.50 10.30
N ASN A 9 12.56 -19.71 11.35
CA ASN A 9 13.19 -18.40 11.53
C ASN A 9 14.71 -18.51 11.78
N GLU A 10 15.15 -19.46 12.60
CA GLU A 10 16.59 -19.70 12.84
C GLU A 10 17.31 -20.09 11.54
N LEU A 11 16.67 -20.88 10.69
CA LEU A 11 17.23 -21.25 9.39
C LEU A 11 17.33 -20.02 8.46
N LEU A 12 16.25 -19.23 8.33
CA LEU A 12 16.25 -18.02 7.49
C LEU A 12 17.34 -17.03 7.92
N ASN A 13 17.53 -16.84 9.23
CA ASN A 13 18.50 -15.90 9.78
C ASN A 13 19.96 -16.38 9.68
N SER A 14 20.20 -17.66 9.43
CA SER A 14 21.55 -18.22 9.27
C SER A 14 22.01 -18.31 7.80
N MET A 15 21.12 -18.01 6.84
CA MET A 15 21.44 -18.00 5.41
C MET A 15 22.43 -16.89 5.05
N SER A 16 23.28 -17.18 4.07
CA SER A 16 24.18 -16.22 3.47
C SER A 16 23.43 -15.21 2.60
N HIS A 17 24.11 -14.10 2.27
CA HIS A 17 23.56 -13.09 1.38
C HIS A 17 23.18 -13.64 0.00
N GLU A 18 24.03 -14.50 -0.57
CA GLU A 18 23.81 -15.11 -1.89
C GLU A 18 22.59 -16.03 -1.89
N GLU A 19 22.43 -16.87 -0.87
CA GLU A 19 21.25 -17.74 -0.71
C GLU A 19 19.96 -16.93 -0.59
N LEU A 20 19.97 -15.82 0.16
CA LEU A 20 18.81 -14.94 0.30
C LEU A 20 18.45 -14.26 -1.02
N ILE A 21 19.44 -13.84 -1.82
CA ILE A 21 19.20 -13.25 -3.14
C ILE A 21 18.59 -14.27 -4.10
N ASP A 22 19.07 -15.51 -4.10
CA ASP A 22 18.53 -16.57 -4.94
C ASP A 22 17.09 -16.92 -4.55
N ILE A 23 16.79 -16.99 -3.25
CA ILE A 23 15.42 -17.18 -2.75
C ILE A 23 14.51 -16.03 -3.21
N ILE A 24 14.97 -14.78 -3.14
CA ILE A 24 14.19 -13.63 -3.62
C ILE A 24 13.92 -13.76 -5.12
N HIS A 25 14.92 -14.13 -5.93
CA HIS A 25 14.76 -14.34 -7.36
C HIS A 25 13.73 -15.42 -7.68
N ASP A 26 13.76 -16.54 -6.96
CA ASP A 26 12.80 -17.63 -7.12
C ASP A 26 11.37 -17.22 -6.75
N LEU A 27 11.22 -16.47 -5.65
CA LEU A 27 9.93 -15.95 -5.19
C LEU A 27 9.33 -14.99 -6.23
N ILE A 28 10.09 -14.00 -6.70
CA ILE A 28 9.54 -12.98 -7.62
C ILE A 28 9.30 -13.52 -9.04
N ARG A 29 9.98 -14.61 -9.44
CA ARG A 29 9.77 -15.25 -10.75
C ARG A 29 8.36 -15.85 -10.85
N ASN A 30 7.88 -16.47 -9.78
CA ASN A 30 6.64 -17.24 -9.77
C ASN A 30 5.49 -16.58 -8.98
N ASN A 31 5.75 -15.45 -8.30
CA ASN A 31 4.75 -14.76 -7.48
C ASN A 31 4.65 -13.26 -7.81
N LYS A 32 3.54 -12.88 -8.46
CA LYS A 32 3.25 -11.48 -8.84
C LYS A 32 3.18 -10.54 -7.65
N GLN A 33 2.62 -11.00 -6.52
CA GLN A 33 2.52 -10.21 -5.30
C GLN A 33 3.91 -9.94 -4.72
N ALA A 34 4.73 -10.98 -4.58
CA ALA A 34 6.11 -10.86 -4.09
C ALA A 34 6.94 -9.90 -4.97
N LYS A 35 6.80 -10.01 -6.30
CA LYS A 35 7.44 -9.09 -7.24
C LYS A 35 7.00 -7.64 -7.04
N SER A 36 5.70 -7.40 -6.86
CA SER A 36 5.16 -6.06 -6.60
C SER A 36 5.71 -5.49 -5.28
N THR A 37 5.73 -6.30 -4.23
CA THR A 37 6.27 -5.91 -2.91
C THR A 37 7.74 -5.54 -3.00
N LEU A 38 8.56 -6.34 -3.69
CA LEU A 38 9.98 -6.05 -3.87
C LEU A 38 10.19 -4.73 -4.62
N VAL A 39 9.52 -4.56 -5.76
CA VAL A 39 9.67 -3.37 -6.61
C VAL A 39 9.23 -2.12 -5.87
N ASN A 40 8.00 -2.11 -5.36
CA ASN A 40 7.43 -0.91 -4.73
C ASN A 40 8.09 -0.62 -3.40
N GLY A 41 8.58 -1.66 -2.73
CA GLY A 41 9.12 -1.54 -1.40
C GLY A 41 10.59 -1.17 -1.35
N TYR A 42 11.38 -1.54 -2.36
CA TYR A 42 12.84 -1.54 -2.24
C TYR A 42 13.57 -1.12 -3.53
N LEU A 43 12.95 -1.25 -4.71
CA LEU A 43 13.65 -1.03 -5.99
C LEU A 43 13.13 0.17 -6.79
N LEU A 44 12.17 0.94 -6.26
CA LEU A 44 11.76 2.21 -6.86
C LEU A 44 12.44 3.38 -6.15
N ALA A 45 12.93 4.34 -6.95
CA ALA A 45 13.31 5.64 -6.42
C ALA A 45 12.08 6.29 -5.76
N PRO A 46 12.24 7.06 -4.66
CA PRO A 46 11.12 7.65 -3.93
C PRO A 46 10.19 8.49 -4.81
N ASP A 47 10.71 9.26 -5.77
CA ASP A 47 9.91 10.05 -6.71
C ASP A 47 9.04 9.16 -7.63
N ASP A 48 9.56 8.03 -8.08
CA ASP A 48 8.82 7.11 -8.96
C ASP A 48 7.81 6.29 -8.18
N LEU A 49 8.11 5.96 -6.92
CA LEU A 49 7.14 5.40 -5.99
C LEU A 49 5.97 6.38 -5.78
N LEU A 50 6.25 7.67 -5.55
CA LEU A 50 5.22 8.68 -5.37
C LEU A 50 4.33 8.86 -6.61
N LYS A 51 4.92 8.92 -7.82
CA LYS A 51 4.15 8.92 -9.09
C LYS A 51 3.27 7.67 -9.23
N LYS A 52 3.78 6.52 -8.78
CA LYS A 52 3.02 5.26 -8.79
C LYS A 52 1.85 5.29 -7.83
N ILE A 53 2.04 5.80 -6.61
CA ILE A 53 0.97 5.99 -5.61
C ILE A 53 -0.14 6.84 -6.23
N GLU A 54 0.19 8.00 -6.80
CA GLU A 54 -0.78 8.87 -7.45
C GLU A 54 -1.51 8.16 -8.60
N LYS A 55 -0.79 7.40 -9.43
CA LYS A 55 -1.39 6.66 -10.54
C LYS A 55 -2.34 5.56 -10.08
N GLU A 56 -1.96 4.77 -9.07
CA GLU A 56 -2.81 3.70 -8.53
C GLU A 56 -4.04 4.28 -7.84
N TYR A 57 -3.88 5.36 -7.07
CA TYR A 57 -5.00 6.09 -6.50
C TYR A 57 -5.97 6.56 -7.59
N ASN A 58 -5.50 7.31 -8.58
CA ASN A 58 -6.33 7.83 -9.67
C ASN A 58 -7.01 6.72 -10.48
N LYS A 59 -6.35 5.57 -10.65
CA LYS A 59 -6.93 4.41 -11.35
C LYS A 59 -8.09 3.81 -10.55
N ARG A 60 -7.94 3.69 -9.23
CA ARG A 60 -8.90 3.05 -8.33
C ARG A 60 -10.05 3.97 -7.99
N ALA A 61 -9.76 5.24 -7.73
CA ALA A 61 -10.74 6.26 -7.37
C ALA A 61 -11.62 6.71 -8.55
N LYS A 62 -11.36 6.24 -9.77
CA LYS A 62 -12.22 6.45 -10.94
C LYS A 62 -13.62 5.89 -10.69
N ASN A 63 -14.61 6.67 -11.13
CA ASN A 63 -16.03 6.50 -10.80
C ASN A 63 -16.55 5.08 -11.09
N THR A 64 -16.89 4.39 -10.00
CA THR A 64 -17.77 3.22 -9.98
C THR A 64 -18.72 3.48 -8.81
N TYR A 65 -20.03 3.61 -9.03
CA TYR A 65 -20.95 3.64 -7.89
C TYR A 65 -20.97 2.23 -7.29
N PHE A 66 -20.73 2.08 -5.98
CA PHE A 66 -20.93 0.80 -5.31
C PHE A 66 -22.27 0.84 -4.59
N HIS A 67 -23.14 -0.13 -4.91
CA HIS A 67 -24.44 -0.27 -4.26
C HIS A 67 -24.37 -1.17 -3.02
N ASP A 68 -23.23 -1.85 -2.79
CA ASP A 68 -23.00 -2.81 -1.71
C ASP A 68 -21.83 -2.34 -0.82
N TYR A 69 -22.04 -2.34 0.50
CA TYR A 69 -21.01 -1.98 1.49
C TYR A 69 -19.83 -2.97 1.49
N TYR A 70 -20.03 -4.24 1.13
CA TYR A 70 -18.91 -5.18 0.99
C TYR A 70 -17.96 -4.80 -0.15
N GLU A 71 -18.49 -4.27 -1.25
CA GLU A 71 -17.67 -3.78 -2.37
C GLU A 71 -16.92 -2.50 -1.97
N ALA A 72 -17.55 -1.63 -1.17
CA ALA A 72 -16.91 -0.46 -0.60
C ALA A 72 -15.78 -0.84 0.38
N ASP A 73 -15.98 -1.85 1.23
CA ASP A 73 -14.95 -2.35 2.15
C ASP A 73 -13.73 -2.85 1.42
N VAL A 74 -13.93 -3.73 0.43
CA VAL A 74 -12.84 -4.24 -0.43
C VAL A 74 -12.12 -3.08 -1.11
N PHE A 75 -12.86 -2.08 -1.59
CA PHE A 75 -12.28 -0.90 -2.21
C PHE A 75 -11.37 -0.10 -1.26
N PHE A 76 -11.84 0.20 -0.04
CA PHE A 76 -11.05 0.97 0.93
C PHE A 76 -9.84 0.18 1.45
N ASP A 77 -9.97 -1.14 1.67
CA ASP A 77 -8.84 -1.97 2.05
C ASP A 77 -7.77 -2.04 0.94
N ASP A 78 -8.21 -2.14 -0.32
CA ASP A 78 -7.32 -2.15 -1.49
C ASP A 78 -6.61 -0.80 -1.68
N LEU A 79 -7.28 0.32 -1.37
CA LEU A 79 -6.64 1.65 -1.28
C LEU A 79 -5.63 1.72 -0.14
N ARG A 80 -5.96 1.22 1.05
CA ARG A 80 -5.06 1.21 2.20
C ARG A 80 -3.76 0.45 1.89
N ILE A 81 -3.89 -0.76 1.34
CA ILE A 81 -2.74 -1.63 1.04
C ILE A 81 -1.87 -1.08 -0.10
N ASN A 82 -2.48 -0.58 -1.18
CA ASN A 82 -1.73 -0.21 -2.40
C ASN A 82 -1.43 1.28 -2.54
N VAL A 83 -1.99 2.13 -1.68
CA VAL A 83 -1.79 3.59 -1.71
C VAL A 83 -1.27 4.05 -0.36
N ALA A 84 -2.08 3.94 0.71
CA ALA A 84 -1.76 4.57 2.00
C ALA A 84 -0.46 4.02 2.62
N ASN A 85 -0.31 2.69 2.70
CA ASN A 85 0.88 2.05 3.29
C ASN A 85 2.19 2.38 2.57
N LEU A 86 2.14 2.79 1.30
CA LEU A 86 3.36 3.12 0.54
C LEU A 86 3.93 4.49 0.94
N PHE A 87 3.16 5.35 1.60
CA PHE A 87 3.63 6.65 2.06
C PHE A 87 4.70 6.55 3.14
N GLU A 88 4.72 5.48 3.95
CA GLU A 88 5.79 5.24 4.94
C GLU A 88 7.19 5.23 4.32
N LYS A 89 7.29 4.94 3.01
CA LYS A 89 8.56 4.90 2.27
C LYS A 89 8.89 6.19 1.54
N THR A 90 7.92 7.09 1.37
CA THR A 90 8.10 8.34 0.63
C THR A 90 8.14 9.56 1.55
N VAL A 91 7.35 9.59 2.63
CA VAL A 91 7.29 10.73 3.57
C VAL A 91 8.65 11.05 4.21
N PRO A 92 9.44 10.09 4.72
CA PRO A 92 10.74 10.42 5.32
C PRO A 92 11.78 10.98 4.34
N ILE A 93 11.58 10.79 3.03
CA ILE A 93 12.54 11.16 1.99
C ILE A 93 12.07 12.38 1.18
N LEU A 94 10.76 12.48 0.94
CA LEU A 94 10.10 13.50 0.13
C LEU A 94 8.88 14.06 0.89
N PRO A 95 9.06 14.67 2.07
CA PRO A 95 7.94 15.03 2.96
C PRO A 95 6.95 15.98 2.29
N GLU A 96 7.42 17.09 1.71
CA GLU A 96 6.54 18.10 1.08
C GLU A 96 5.73 17.54 -0.09
N LYS A 97 6.38 16.75 -0.97
CA LYS A 97 5.69 16.15 -2.13
C LYS A 97 4.69 15.07 -1.70
N SER A 98 5.04 14.31 -0.66
CA SER A 98 4.19 13.25 -0.13
C SER A 98 2.97 13.85 0.57
N GLU A 99 3.17 14.86 1.41
CA GLU A 99 2.10 15.63 2.06
C GLU A 99 1.14 16.22 1.02
N ALA A 100 1.66 16.88 -0.02
CA ALA A 100 0.81 17.46 -1.08
C ALA A 100 -0.11 16.40 -1.72
N LEU A 101 0.37 15.18 -1.92
CA LEU A 101 -0.43 14.08 -2.47
C LEU A 101 -1.40 13.51 -1.43
N ILE A 102 -0.96 13.32 -0.18
CA ILE A 102 -1.81 12.82 0.92
C ILE A 102 -2.99 13.77 1.13
N VAL A 103 -2.74 15.07 1.25
CA VAL A 103 -3.78 16.10 1.42
C VAL A 103 -4.75 16.08 0.25
N LYS A 104 -4.25 15.99 -1.00
CA LYS A 104 -5.11 15.87 -2.19
C LYS A 104 -6.02 14.63 -2.11
N ILE A 105 -5.49 13.49 -1.69
CA ILE A 105 -6.24 12.24 -1.54
C ILE A 105 -7.29 12.36 -0.42
N MET A 106 -6.93 12.94 0.72
CA MET A 106 -7.82 13.14 1.86
C MET A 106 -8.98 14.08 1.51
N LEU A 107 -8.71 15.17 0.77
CA LEU A 107 -9.76 16.09 0.32
C LEU A 107 -10.76 15.43 -0.64
N ASP A 108 -10.33 14.45 -1.43
CA ASP A 108 -11.20 13.70 -2.34
C ASP A 108 -12.08 12.67 -1.61
N MET A 109 -11.89 12.45 -0.30
CA MET A 109 -12.75 11.57 0.51
C MET A 109 -14.21 12.02 0.54
N ASN A 110 -14.48 13.32 0.46
CA ASN A 110 -15.86 13.82 0.34
C ASN A 110 -16.54 13.31 -0.92
N ARG A 111 -15.82 13.28 -2.05
CA ARG A 111 -16.35 12.71 -3.30
C ARG A 111 -16.51 11.19 -3.20
N LEU A 112 -15.61 10.51 -2.50
CA LEU A 112 -15.72 9.07 -2.27
C LEU A 112 -16.93 8.75 -1.39
N SER A 113 -17.18 9.48 -0.30
CA SER A 113 -18.34 9.22 0.56
C SER A 113 -19.68 9.46 -0.13
N GLU A 114 -19.74 10.33 -1.14
CA GLU A 114 -20.94 10.52 -1.97
C GLU A 114 -21.23 9.34 -2.93
N THR A 115 -20.20 8.58 -3.29
CA THR A 115 -20.27 7.55 -4.35
C THR A 115 -20.09 6.12 -3.84
N LYS A 116 -19.85 5.95 -2.53
CA LYS A 116 -19.54 4.68 -1.86
C LYS A 116 -20.40 4.54 -0.62
N ASP A 117 -20.89 3.34 -0.35
CA ASP A 117 -21.54 3.06 0.93
C ASP A 117 -20.47 2.99 2.04
N THR A 118 -20.41 4.02 2.88
CA THR A 118 -19.43 4.16 3.97
C THR A 118 -19.96 3.67 5.32
N SER A 119 -21.13 3.01 5.35
CA SER A 119 -21.82 2.63 6.59
C SER A 119 -21.05 1.61 7.45
N SER A 120 -20.15 0.83 6.83
CA SER A 120 -19.28 -0.14 7.50
C SER A 120 -18.18 0.48 8.36
N GLY A 121 -17.76 1.72 8.04
CA GLY A 121 -16.65 2.40 8.71
C GLY A 121 -15.24 2.00 8.24
N VAL A 122 -15.06 1.05 7.32
CA VAL A 122 -13.72 0.61 6.85
C VAL A 122 -12.91 1.74 6.20
N TRP A 123 -13.60 2.75 5.65
CA TRP A 123 -12.97 3.97 5.14
C TRP A 123 -12.15 4.73 6.21
N MET A 124 -12.50 4.59 7.49
CA MET A 124 -11.79 5.22 8.60
C MET A 124 -10.38 4.62 8.74
N GLU A 125 -10.23 3.30 8.62
CA GLU A 125 -8.91 2.66 8.68
C GLU A 125 -8.00 3.15 7.54
N TYR A 126 -8.57 3.36 6.34
CA TYR A 126 -7.86 3.97 5.23
C TYR A 126 -7.44 5.41 5.53
N TYR A 127 -8.35 6.22 6.07
CA TYR A 127 -8.09 7.62 6.42
C TYR A 127 -7.06 7.78 7.55
N ASP A 128 -7.15 6.92 8.57
CA ASP A 128 -6.21 6.88 9.68
C ASP A 128 -4.82 6.49 9.19
N THR A 129 -4.71 5.50 8.29
CA THR A 129 -3.43 5.12 7.69
C THR A 129 -2.77 6.28 6.93
N LEU A 130 -3.54 7.08 6.20
CA LEU A 130 -3.03 8.30 5.53
C LEU A 130 -2.58 9.35 6.53
N THR A 131 -3.36 9.54 7.60
CA THR A 131 -3.08 10.52 8.66
C THR A 131 -1.81 10.14 9.43
N ASP A 132 -1.69 8.86 9.82
CA ASP A 132 -0.51 8.31 10.47
C ASP A 132 0.74 8.41 9.61
N ALA A 133 0.60 8.20 8.30
CA ALA A 133 1.71 8.37 7.37
C ALA A 133 2.16 9.83 7.25
N TRP A 134 1.24 10.79 7.38
CA TRP A 134 1.54 12.22 7.30
C TRP A 134 2.17 12.79 8.58
N ILE A 135 1.69 12.36 9.74
CA ILE A 135 2.11 12.94 11.04
C ILE A 135 3.46 12.37 11.53
N LYS A 136 3.95 11.27 10.95
CA LYS A 136 5.25 10.65 11.25
C LYS A 136 6.41 11.38 10.58
#